data_AF-A0A930WQF5-F1
#
_entry.id   AF-A0A930WQF5-F1
#
_cell.length_a   1.000
_cell.length_b   1.000
_cell.length_c   1.000
_cell.angle_alpha   90.00
_cell.angle_beta   90.00
_cell.angle_gamma   90.00
#
_symmetry.space_group_name_H-M   'P 1'
#
loop_
_entity.id
_entity.type
_entity.pdbx_description
1 polymer ?
#
loop_
_entity_poly.entity_id
_entity_poly.type
_entity_poly.pdbx_seq_one_letter_code
_entity_poly.pdbx_strand_id
1 'polypeptide(L)' 'VGYRYLIDLYAKGIEVAGEEGDDVTQDIFTGAKGALEKLVWMLSATINEAPGL' A
#
# COMPACT_ATOMS: atom_id res chain seq x y z
N VAL A 1 2.92 10.97 -7.22
CA VAL A 1 3.20 11.51 -5.87
C VAL A 1 2.16 11.08 -4.83
N GLY A 2 0.85 11.17 -5.11
CA GLY A 2 -0.20 10.81 -4.12
C GLY A 2 -0.25 9.33 -3.68
N TYR A 3 -0.41 8.39 -4.63
CA TYR A 3 -0.57 6.98 -4.25
C TYR A 3 0.67 6.33 -3.64
N ARG A 4 1.87 6.74 -4.07
CA ARG A 4 3.13 6.20 -3.54
C ARG A 4 3.32 6.54 -2.06
N TYR A 5 3.02 7.78 -1.69
CA TYR A 5 3.03 8.22 -0.29
C TYR A 5 2.11 7.37 0.59
N LEU A 6 0.90 7.06 0.10
CA LEU A 6 -0.04 6.22 0.84
C LEU A 6 0.43 4.76 0.96
N ILE A 7 1.06 4.21 -0.08
CA ILE A 7 1.65 2.86 -0.03
C ILE A 7 2.72 2.78 1.06
N ASP A 8 3.61 3.78 1.11
CA ASP A 8 4.67 3.85 2.12
C ASP A 8 4.09 4.07 3.53
N LEU A 9 3.05 4.91 3.64
CA LEU A 9 2.34 5.14 4.90
C LEU A 9 1.66 3.87 5.42
N TYR A 10 1.02 3.09 4.55
CA TYR A 10 0.42 1.82 4.94
C TYR A 10 1.49 0.77 5.28
N ALA A 11 2.62 0.75 4.58
CA ALA A 11 3.76 -0.11 4.94
C ALA A 11 4.24 0.18 6.37
N LYS A 12 4.40 1.46 6.73
CA LYS A 12 4.71 1.88 8.10
C LYS A 12 3.62 1.49 9.10
N GLY A 13 2.35 1.62 8.72
CA GLY A 13 1.22 1.20 9.55
C GLY A 13 1.22 -0.30 9.85
N ILE A 14 1.61 -1.14 8.88
CA ILE A 14 1.76 -2.59 9.05
C ILE A 14 2.86 -2.90 10.09
N GLU A 15 4.04 -2.25 9.97
CA GLU A 15 5.13 -2.43 10.94
C GLU A 15 4.70 -2.03 12.36
N VAL A 16 4.16 -0.82 12.53
CA VAL A 16 3.77 -0.31 13.85
C VAL A 16 2.67 -1.16 14.49
N ALA A 17 1.63 -1.53 13.74
CA ALA A 17 0.56 -2.38 14.27
C ALA A 17 1.09 -3.78 14.67
N GLY A 18 2.04 -4.32 13.90
CA GLY A 18 2.68 -5.59 14.24
C GLY A 18 3.56 -5.51 15.49
N GLU A 19 4.27 -4.40 15.71
CA GLU A 19 5.03 -4.15 16.93
C GLU A 19 4.12 -4.04 18.18
N GLU A 20 2.91 -3.50 18.01
CA GLU A 20 1.91 -3.37 19.07
C GLU A 20 1.07 -4.65 19.29
N GLY A 21 1.18 -5.64 18.39
CA GLY A 21 0.34 -6.84 18.41
C GLY A 21 -1.13 -6.58 18.09
N ASP A 22 -1.43 -5.48 17.38
CA ASP A 22 -2.77 -5.18 16.87
C ASP A 22 -2.96 -5.79 15.47
N ASP A 23 -3.23 -7.10 15.45
CA ASP A 23 -3.40 -7.88 14.22
C ASP A 23 -4.54 -7.35 13.33
N VAL A 24 -5.59 -6.78 13.93
CA VAL A 24 -6.75 -6.28 13.18
C VAL A 24 -6.38 -5.03 12.41
N THR A 25 -5.68 -4.08 13.04
CA THR A 25 -5.19 -2.87 12.36
C THR A 25 -4.12 -3.21 11.33
N GLN A 26 -3.24 -4.17 11.62
CA GLN A 26 -2.23 -4.64 10.67
C GLN A 26 -2.86 -5.22 9.39
N ASP A 27 -3.94 -6.01 9.52
CA ASP A 27 -4.66 -6.58 8.37
C ASP A 27 -5.38 -5.49 7.56
N ILE A 28 -5.98 -4.49 8.22
CA ILE A 28 -6.59 -3.33 7.55
C ILE A 28 -5.56 -2.63 6.64
N PHE A 29 -4.36 -2.34 7.16
CA PHE A 29 -3.31 -1.70 6.36
C PHE A 29 -2.78 -2.61 5.25
N THR A 30 -2.66 -3.92 5.51
CA THR A 30 -2.24 -4.90 4.50
C THR A 30 -3.22 -4.94 3.33
N GLY A 31 -4.52 -5.04 3.60
CA GLY A 31 -5.56 -5.03 2.58
C GLY A 31 -5.60 -3.72 1.79
N ALA A 32 -5.55 -2.58 2.48
CA ALA A 32 -5.55 -1.26 1.84
C ALA A 32 -4.31 -1.04 0.94
N LYS A 33 -3.12 -1.43 1.41
CA LYS A 33 -1.87 -1.35 0.64
C LYS A 33 -1.95 -2.21 -0.62
N GLY A 34 -2.38 -3.46 -0.52
CA GLY A 34 -2.48 -4.35 -1.68
C GLY A 34 -3.47 -3.87 -2.73
N ALA A 35 -4.62 -3.33 -2.31
CA ALA A 35 -5.59 -2.71 -3.23
C ALA A 35 -5.00 -1.49 -3.94
N LEU A 36 -4.23 -0.67 -3.22
CA LEU A 36 -3.61 0.53 -3.77
C LEU A 36 -2.46 0.23 -4.74
N GLU A 37 -1.62 -0.76 -4.43
CA GLU A 37 -0.57 -1.25 -5.34
C GLU A 37 -1.15 -1.77 -6.65
N LYS A 38 -2.27 -2.50 -6.58
CA LYS A 38 -2.99 -2.95 -7.78
C LYS A 38 -3.53 -1.76 -8.59
N LEU A 39 -4.09 -0.74 -7.94
CA LEU A 39 -4.55 0.46 -8.63
C LEU A 39 -3.38 1.19 -9.32
N VAL A 40 -2.24 1.34 -8.64
CA VAL A 40 -1.03 1.94 -9.22
C VAL A 40 -0.54 1.16 -10.44
N TRP A 41 -0.54 -0.17 -10.38
CA TRP A 41 -0.25 -1.02 -11.53
C TRP A 41 -1.19 -0.76 -12.71
N MET A 42 -2.50 -0.72 -12.48
CA MET A 42 -3.47 -0.45 -13.55
C MET A 42 -3.29 0.94 -14.16
N LEU A 43 -3.11 1.98 -13.32
CA LEU A 43 -2.91 3.35 -13.79
C LEU A 43 -1.61 3.50 -14.60
N SER A 44 -0.52 2.87 -14.14
CA SER A 44 0.75 2.91 -14.87
C SER A 44 0.65 2.21 -16.23
N ALA A 45 -0.07 1.07 -16.28
CA ALA A 45 -0.36 0.39 -17.53
C ALA A 45 -1.16 1.26 -18.51
N THR A 46 -2.09 2.11 -18.05
CA THR A 46 -2.87 3.00 -18.94
C THR A 46 -2.01 4.04 -19.66
N ILE A 47 -0.83 4.37 -19.12
CA ILE A 47 0.13 5.29 -19.74
C ILE A 47 1.35 4.55 -20.34
N ASN A 48 1.25 3.22 -20.48
CA ASN A 48 2.30 2.35 -21.01
C ASN A 48 3.62 2.43 -20.21
N GLU A 49 3.50 2.59 -18.89
CA GLU A 49 4.62 2.58 -17.95
C GLU A 49 4.53 1.39 -16.99
N ALA A 50 5.68 1.01 -16.42
CA ALA A 50 5.70 0.08 -15.30
C ALA A 50 5.27 0.80 -14.00
N PRO A 51 4.62 0.09 -13.04
CA PRO A 51 4.23 0.67 -11.74
C PRO A 51 5.38 1.25 -10.93
N GLY A 52 6.59 0.75 -11.20
CA GLY A 52 7.81 1.19 -10.58
C GLY A 52 7.79 1.11 -9.06
N LEU A 53 6.96 0.25 -8.46
CA LEU A 53 6.71 0.07 -7.01
C LEU A 53 7.96 -0.30 -6.21
#